data_AF-A0A518CT54-F1
#
_entry.id   AF-A0A518CT54-F1
#
_cell.length_a   1.000
_cell.length_b   1.000
_cell.length_c   1.000
_cell.angle_alpha   90.00
_cell.angle_beta   90.00
_cell.angle_gamma   90.00
#
_symmetry.space_group_name_H-M   'P 1'
#
loop_
_entity.id
_entity.type
_entity.pdbx_description
1 polymer ?
#
loop_
_entity_poly.entity_id
_entity_poly.type
_entity_poly.pdbx_seq_one_letter_code
_entity_poly.pdbx_strand_id
1 'polypeptide(L)'
;MTEKSQNPLKEKTPSASPAVIYQTVEEIRRAWKPYKTSLSETGYERDTVIRIHRACSWLEQVEKLEASHDQQLILLWISLNTLYGVWNPKDRTPVSDASSWADFLKKIVKLDHDDCLASILRKHRKLVMAILEDEHLSKFFWQDPTPKRAGQSKKVMYDARTWYLEERWGLLLNRVMERIYLVRCQLVHGAATCGGKLNRTALRRCATMLGHLQPVFLTILINHGAREDWGLMCYPPLNQTDDQHA
;
A
#
# COMPACT_ATOMS: atom_id res chain seq x y z
N MET A 1 -23.81 43.24 -29.12
CA MET A 1 -22.95 42.07 -29.37
C MET A 1 -22.02 41.89 -28.19
N THR A 2 -22.38 40.98 -27.28
CA THR A 2 -21.49 40.47 -26.23
C THR A 2 -22.11 39.16 -25.74
N GLU A 3 -21.78 38.07 -26.45
CA GLU A 3 -22.13 36.70 -26.05
C GLU A 3 -21.34 36.32 -24.79
N LYS A 4 -22.06 36.09 -23.69
CA LYS A 4 -21.53 35.37 -22.54
C LYS A 4 -21.63 33.87 -22.84
N SER A 5 -20.51 33.26 -23.21
CA SER A 5 -20.36 31.81 -23.27
C SER A 5 -20.40 31.24 -21.84
N GLN A 6 -21.54 30.69 -21.44
CA GLN A 6 -21.67 29.86 -20.25
C GLN A 6 -21.16 28.46 -20.59
N ASN A 7 -20.00 28.13 -20.04
CA ASN A 7 -19.45 26.78 -20.06
C ASN A 7 -20.30 25.89 -19.13
N PRO A 8 -20.93 24.80 -19.60
CA PRO A 8 -21.71 23.95 -18.71
C PRO A 8 -20.75 23.11 -17.87
N LEU A 9 -20.77 23.33 -16.56
CA LEU A 9 -20.24 22.38 -15.59
C LEU A 9 -20.87 21.02 -15.88
N LYS A 10 -20.06 20.05 -16.31
CA LYS A 10 -20.44 18.64 -16.28
C LYS A 10 -20.65 18.26 -14.82
N GLU A 11 -21.90 18.27 -14.38
CA GLU A 11 -22.32 17.56 -13.18
C GLU A 11 -22.02 16.08 -13.39
N LYS A 12 -21.00 15.57 -12.69
CA LYS A 12 -20.85 14.12 -12.50
C LYS A 12 -22.02 13.66 -11.65
N THR A 13 -22.94 12.93 -12.26
CA THR A 13 -24.02 12.19 -11.59
C THR A 13 -23.41 11.32 -10.48
N PRO A 14 -23.86 11.41 -9.21
CA PRO A 14 -23.41 10.49 -8.17
C PRO A 14 -24.18 9.18 -8.34
N SER A 15 -23.74 8.36 -9.29
CA SER A 15 -24.15 6.96 -9.41
C SER A 15 -22.92 6.09 -9.24
N ALA A 16 -22.55 5.86 -7.99
CA ALA A 16 -21.63 4.79 -7.65
C ALA A 16 -22.18 4.14 -6.39
N SER A 17 -22.63 2.89 -6.53
CA SER A 17 -22.75 1.99 -5.38
C SER A 17 -21.47 2.10 -4.54
N PRO A 18 -21.55 2.05 -3.20
CA PRO A 18 -20.37 2.20 -2.36
C PRO A 18 -19.30 1.18 -2.78
N ALA A 19 -18.05 1.65 -2.92
CA ALA A 19 -16.91 0.82 -3.26
C ALA A 19 -16.88 -0.43 -2.36
N VAL A 20 -16.97 -1.62 -2.96
CA VAL A 20 -16.97 -2.89 -2.23
C VAL A 20 -15.53 -3.24 -1.90
N ILE A 21 -15.12 -3.00 -0.65
CA ILE A 21 -13.80 -3.35 -0.15
C ILE A 21 -13.93 -4.61 0.71
N TYR A 22 -13.27 -5.69 0.31
CA TYR A 22 -13.17 -6.91 1.13
C TYR A 22 -12.43 -6.59 2.42
N GLN A 23 -13.05 -6.77 3.58
CA GLN A 23 -12.51 -6.39 4.87
C GLN A 23 -11.69 -7.49 5.53
N THR A 24 -12.02 -8.76 5.25
CA THR A 24 -11.38 -9.91 5.89
C THR A 24 -10.64 -10.79 4.88
N VAL A 25 -9.68 -11.58 5.35
CA VAL A 25 -8.97 -12.57 4.54
C VAL A 25 -9.94 -13.60 3.96
N GLU A 26 -11.00 -13.95 4.70
CA GLU A 26 -12.02 -14.86 4.20
C GLU A 26 -12.74 -14.27 2.97
N GLU A 27 -13.16 -13.01 3.04
CA GLU A 27 -13.81 -12.31 1.92
C GLU A 27 -12.87 -12.19 0.72
N ILE A 28 -11.60 -11.82 0.95
CA ILE A 28 -10.56 -11.73 -0.07
C ILE A 28 -10.36 -13.09 -0.75
N ARG A 29 -10.23 -14.18 0.02
CA ARG A 29 -10.06 -15.54 -0.52
C ARG A 29 -11.28 -15.99 -1.30
N ARG A 30 -12.48 -15.68 -0.83
CA ARG A 30 -13.74 -16.01 -1.51
C ARG A 30 -13.84 -15.28 -2.85
N ALA A 31 -13.51 -14.00 -2.89
CA ALA A 31 -13.47 -13.20 -4.11
C ALA A 31 -12.36 -13.65 -5.07
N TRP A 32 -11.22 -14.11 -4.55
CA TRP A 32 -10.10 -14.60 -5.36
C TRP A 32 -10.33 -15.98 -5.99
N LYS A 33 -11.17 -16.82 -5.38
CA LYS A 33 -11.36 -18.23 -5.76
C LYS A 33 -11.62 -18.44 -7.27
N PRO A 34 -12.48 -17.67 -7.96
CA PRO A 34 -12.74 -17.85 -9.39
C PRO A 34 -11.51 -17.57 -10.27
N TYR A 35 -10.69 -16.59 -9.89
CA TYR A 35 -9.49 -16.22 -10.64
C TYR A 35 -8.40 -17.28 -10.53
N LYS A 36 -8.17 -17.81 -9.32
CA LYS A 36 -7.15 -18.84 -9.06
C LYS A 36 -7.24 -20.03 -10.02
N THR A 37 -8.46 -20.44 -10.40
CA THR A 37 -8.69 -21.58 -11.30
C THR A 37 -8.65 -21.21 -12.78
N SER A 38 -8.69 -19.92 -13.12
CA SER A 38 -8.79 -19.41 -14.50
C SER A 38 -7.50 -18.77 -15.05
N LEU A 39 -6.50 -18.59 -14.18
CA LEU A 39 -5.21 -18.00 -14.51
C LEU A 39 -4.23 -19.08 -14.95
N SER A 40 -3.31 -18.71 -15.84
CA SER A 40 -2.24 -19.57 -16.33
C SER A 40 -1.39 -20.13 -15.18
N GLU A 41 -1.02 -21.41 -15.30
CA GLU A 41 -0.09 -22.06 -14.39
C GLU A 41 1.38 -21.66 -14.64
N THR A 42 1.65 -20.85 -15.67
CA THR A 42 2.99 -20.36 -16.03
C THR A 42 3.00 -18.84 -16.23
N GLY A 43 4.20 -18.24 -16.17
CA GLY A 43 4.40 -16.80 -16.39
C GLY A 43 3.88 -15.91 -15.27
N TYR A 44 3.64 -14.63 -15.58
CA TYR A 44 3.28 -13.61 -14.59
C TYR A 44 1.90 -13.84 -13.92
N GLU A 45 0.99 -14.56 -14.57
CA GLU A 45 -0.31 -14.92 -13.98
C GLU A 45 -0.13 -15.91 -12.83
N ARG A 46 0.78 -16.90 -12.97
CA ARG A 46 1.17 -17.81 -11.88
C ARG A 46 1.79 -17.03 -10.71
N ASP A 47 2.67 -16.08 -11.01
CA ASP A 47 3.28 -15.22 -10.00
C ASP A 47 2.20 -14.46 -9.23
N THR A 48 1.19 -13.93 -9.92
CA THR A 48 0.06 -13.22 -9.27
C THR A 48 -0.70 -14.12 -8.30
N VAL A 49 -0.99 -15.38 -8.68
CA VAL A 49 -1.61 -16.37 -7.79
C VAL A 49 -0.77 -16.57 -6.52
N ILE A 50 0.55 -16.69 -6.67
CA ILE A 50 1.47 -16.89 -5.54
C ILE A 50 1.54 -15.64 -4.65
N ARG A 51 1.63 -14.44 -5.24
CA ARG A 51 1.67 -13.16 -4.52
C ARG A 51 0.45 -12.96 -3.64
N ILE A 52 -0.76 -13.21 -4.16
CA ILE A 52 -2.01 -13.09 -3.41
C ILE A 52 -2.11 -14.16 -2.33
N HIS A 53 -1.72 -15.41 -2.64
CA HIS A 53 -1.73 -16.48 -1.65
C HIS A 53 -0.83 -16.14 -0.45
N ARG A 54 0.40 -15.68 -0.71
CA ARG A 54 1.34 -15.21 0.32
C ARG A 54 0.78 -14.00 1.08
N ALA A 55 0.21 -13.01 0.38
CA ALA A 55 -0.37 -11.83 1.03
C ALA A 55 -1.46 -12.25 2.04
N CYS A 56 -2.37 -13.12 1.61
CA CYS A 56 -3.47 -13.63 2.44
C CYS A 56 -2.98 -14.45 3.63
N SER A 57 -1.93 -15.26 3.48
CA SER A 57 -1.39 -16.05 4.60
C SER A 57 -0.83 -15.16 5.72
N TRP A 58 -0.14 -14.07 5.36
CA TRP A 58 0.36 -13.10 6.34
C TRP A 58 -0.75 -12.25 6.94
N LEU A 59 -1.74 -11.84 6.14
CA LEU A 59 -2.89 -11.09 6.64
C LEU A 59 -3.74 -11.92 7.60
N GLU A 60 -3.84 -13.24 7.40
CA GLU A 60 -4.52 -14.14 8.32
C GLU A 60 -3.84 -14.17 9.71
N GLN A 61 -2.51 -14.07 9.74
CA GLN A 61 -1.80 -13.93 11.01
C GLN A 61 -2.11 -12.60 11.68
N VAL A 62 -2.28 -11.51 10.91
CA VAL A 62 -2.68 -10.20 11.45
C VAL A 62 -4.05 -10.27 12.12
N GLU A 63 -5.03 -10.94 11.50
CA GLU A 63 -6.39 -11.10 12.05
C GLU A 63 -6.43 -11.89 13.36
N LYS A 64 -5.45 -12.76 13.60
CA LYS A 64 -5.35 -13.60 14.80
C LYS A 64 -4.55 -12.95 15.94
N LEU A 65 -3.97 -11.77 15.75
CA LEU A 65 -3.18 -11.08 16.78
C LEU A 65 -4.06 -10.51 17.88
N GLU A 66 -3.74 -10.80 19.15
CA GLU A 66 -4.56 -10.35 20.28
C GLU A 66 -4.28 -8.90 20.73
N ALA A 67 -3.04 -8.38 20.65
CA ALA A 67 -2.74 -6.94 20.79
C ALA A 67 -1.24 -6.61 20.67
N SER A 68 -0.74 -6.33 19.45
CA SER A 68 0.62 -5.79 19.28
C SER A 68 0.76 -5.00 17.98
N HIS A 69 0.90 -3.67 18.10
CA HIS A 69 1.13 -2.81 16.93
C HIS A 69 2.50 -3.03 16.29
N ASP A 70 3.50 -3.47 17.09
CA ASP A 70 4.84 -3.80 16.58
C ASP A 70 4.74 -4.99 15.61
N GLN A 71 4.10 -6.08 16.06
CA GLN A 71 3.90 -7.28 15.23
C GLN A 71 2.94 -7.01 14.08
N GLN A 72 1.85 -6.27 14.33
CA GLN A 72 0.87 -5.92 13.31
C GLN A 72 1.53 -5.17 12.14
N LEU A 73 2.35 -4.15 12.41
CA LEU A 73 3.00 -3.39 11.33
C LEU A 73 3.94 -4.29 10.51
N ILE A 74 4.72 -5.15 11.17
CA ILE A 74 5.66 -6.04 10.48
C ILE A 74 4.92 -7.06 9.61
N LEU A 75 3.89 -7.71 10.15
CA LEU A 75 3.12 -8.72 9.42
C LEU A 75 2.34 -8.10 8.26
N LEU A 76 1.75 -6.92 8.45
CA LEU A 76 1.14 -6.15 7.36
C LEU A 76 2.16 -5.75 6.29
N TRP A 77 3.36 -5.32 6.69
CA TRP A 77 4.41 -4.95 5.74
C TRP A 77 4.89 -6.15 4.93
N ILE A 78 5.01 -7.33 5.55
CA ILE A 78 5.34 -8.57 4.84
C ILE A 78 4.22 -8.91 3.86
N SER A 79 2.94 -8.86 4.28
CA SER A 79 1.78 -9.06 3.39
C SER A 79 1.78 -8.09 2.21
N LEU A 80 2.19 -6.83 2.41
CA LEU A 80 2.31 -5.86 1.32
C LEU A 80 3.51 -6.16 0.41
N ASN A 81 4.67 -6.54 0.97
CA ASN A 81 5.89 -6.82 0.21
C ASN A 81 5.71 -8.01 -0.75
N THR A 82 4.85 -8.97 -0.42
CA THR A 82 4.52 -10.06 -1.37
C THR A 82 3.86 -9.53 -2.65
N LEU A 83 3.16 -8.39 -2.58
CA LEU A 83 2.47 -7.79 -3.73
C LEU A 83 3.44 -6.99 -4.61
N TYR A 84 4.31 -6.17 -4.01
CA TYR A 84 5.17 -5.25 -4.78
C TYR A 84 6.59 -5.74 -5.02
N GLY A 85 7.08 -6.75 -4.29
CA GLY A 85 8.49 -7.16 -4.37
C GLY A 85 8.88 -7.64 -5.77
N VAL A 86 9.90 -7.04 -6.38
CA VAL A 86 10.37 -7.36 -7.73
C VAL A 86 11.84 -7.76 -7.70
N TRP A 87 12.18 -8.83 -8.43
CA TRP A 87 13.55 -9.29 -8.64
C TRP A 87 14.20 -8.54 -9.80
N ASN A 88 15.44 -8.09 -9.62
CA ASN A 88 16.26 -7.58 -10.70
C ASN A 88 17.15 -8.71 -11.26
N PRO A 89 16.88 -9.21 -12.48
CA PRO A 89 17.67 -10.30 -13.05
C PRO A 89 19.11 -9.89 -13.41
N LYS A 90 19.37 -8.60 -13.66
CA LYS A 90 20.71 -8.10 -13.98
C LYS A 90 21.60 -8.12 -12.76
N ASP A 91 21.10 -7.56 -11.66
CA ASP A 91 21.86 -7.42 -10.41
C ASP A 91 21.72 -8.65 -9.50
N ARG A 92 20.88 -9.62 -9.87
CA ARG A 92 20.57 -10.84 -9.11
C ARG A 92 20.20 -10.54 -7.65
N THR A 93 19.42 -9.48 -7.45
CA THR A 93 18.99 -9.01 -6.13
C THR A 93 17.56 -8.45 -6.21
N PRO A 94 16.83 -8.34 -5.09
CA PRO A 94 15.58 -7.61 -5.06
C PRO A 94 15.80 -6.13 -5.41
N VAL A 95 14.89 -5.56 -6.21
CA VAL A 95 14.81 -4.12 -6.41
C VAL A 95 14.54 -3.44 -5.07
N SER A 96 15.10 -2.25 -4.86
CA SER A 96 14.88 -1.49 -3.62
C SER A 96 13.39 -1.35 -3.28
N ASP A 97 13.05 -1.44 -1.99
CA ASP A 97 11.66 -1.32 -1.52
C ASP A 97 11.02 -0.02 -2.04
N ALA A 98 11.71 1.12 -1.90
CA ALA A 98 11.22 2.43 -2.28
C ALA A 98 10.81 2.52 -3.76
N SER A 99 11.61 1.98 -4.66
CA SER A 99 11.26 1.94 -6.09
C SER A 99 10.09 1.00 -6.34
N SER A 100 10.17 -0.21 -5.76
CA SER A 100 9.20 -1.28 -6.02
C SER A 100 7.80 -0.90 -5.55
N TRP A 101 7.66 -0.38 -4.32
CA TRP A 101 6.35 0.04 -3.84
C TRP A 101 5.85 1.29 -4.58
N ALA A 102 6.70 2.24 -4.98
CA ALA A 102 6.25 3.42 -5.72
C ALA A 102 5.65 3.05 -7.08
N ASP A 103 6.30 2.11 -7.80
CA ASP A 103 5.80 1.60 -9.07
C ASP A 103 4.51 0.78 -8.89
N PHE A 104 4.44 -0.04 -7.84
CA PHE A 104 3.22 -0.76 -7.47
C PHE A 104 2.05 0.20 -7.19
N LEU A 105 2.24 1.22 -6.36
CA LEU A 105 1.18 2.18 -6.03
C LEU A 105 0.73 2.97 -7.27
N LYS A 106 1.66 3.31 -8.17
CA LYS A 106 1.33 3.93 -9.46
C LYS A 106 0.43 3.05 -10.32
N LYS A 107 0.67 1.73 -10.34
CA LYS A 107 -0.21 0.77 -11.03
C LYS A 107 -1.56 0.65 -10.33
N ILE A 108 -1.59 0.47 -9.01
CA ILE A 108 -2.83 0.35 -8.24
C ILE A 108 -3.74 1.56 -8.44
N VAL A 109 -3.21 2.79 -8.38
CA VAL A 109 -4.00 4.02 -8.61
C VAL A 109 -4.60 4.06 -10.01
N LYS A 110 -3.94 3.49 -11.02
CA LYS A 110 -4.49 3.43 -12.38
C LYS A 110 -5.60 2.39 -12.53
N LEU A 111 -5.52 1.30 -11.76
CA LEU A 111 -6.46 0.18 -11.79
C LEU A 111 -7.68 0.40 -10.87
N ASP A 112 -7.64 1.40 -9.99
CA ASP A 112 -8.73 1.69 -9.04
C ASP A 112 -9.93 2.35 -9.72
N HIS A 113 -10.68 1.58 -10.50
CA HIS A 113 -11.88 2.05 -11.21
C HIS A 113 -13.09 2.24 -10.29
N ASP A 114 -13.06 1.64 -9.10
CA ASP A 114 -14.17 1.64 -8.13
C ASP A 114 -14.00 2.70 -7.03
N ASP A 115 -13.01 3.59 -7.15
CA ASP A 115 -12.69 4.63 -6.15
C ASP A 115 -12.42 4.06 -4.73
N CYS A 116 -11.90 2.83 -4.61
CA CYS A 116 -11.62 2.19 -3.34
C CYS A 116 -10.59 2.98 -2.52
N LEU A 117 -9.51 3.45 -3.15
CA LEU A 117 -8.49 4.28 -2.50
C LEU A 117 -9.05 5.63 -2.09
N ALA A 118 -9.81 6.28 -2.98
CA ALA A 118 -10.38 7.58 -2.70
C ALA A 118 -11.36 7.49 -1.52
N SER A 119 -12.16 6.42 -1.46
CA SER A 119 -13.05 6.12 -0.33
C SER A 119 -12.28 5.95 0.98
N ILE A 120 -11.26 5.08 1.03
CA ILE A 120 -10.53 4.81 2.28
C ILE A 120 -9.71 6.02 2.74
N LEU A 121 -9.09 6.76 1.82
CA LEU A 121 -8.27 7.93 2.14
C LEU A 121 -9.13 9.10 2.64
N ARG A 122 -10.35 9.26 2.12
CA ARG A 122 -11.31 10.25 2.65
C ARG A 122 -11.84 9.82 4.02
N LYS A 123 -12.26 8.56 4.17
CA LYS A 123 -12.78 8.01 5.43
C LYS A 123 -11.78 8.17 6.58
N HIS A 124 -10.50 7.91 6.32
CA HIS A 124 -9.44 7.97 7.31
C HIS A 124 -8.58 9.24 7.21
N ARG A 125 -9.12 10.34 6.66
CA ARG A 125 -8.38 11.59 6.45
C ARG A 125 -7.67 12.09 7.70
N LYS A 126 -8.32 12.09 8.87
CA LYS A 126 -7.69 12.54 10.12
C LYS A 126 -6.43 11.73 10.46
N LEU A 127 -6.46 10.42 10.24
CA LEU A 127 -5.32 9.53 10.47
C LEU A 127 -4.20 9.82 9.47
N VAL A 128 -4.53 9.98 8.19
CA VAL A 128 -3.57 10.36 7.15
C VAL A 128 -2.86 11.67 7.50
N MET A 129 -3.62 12.73 7.84
CA MET A 129 -3.02 14.02 8.19
C MET A 129 -2.10 13.90 9.42
N ALA A 130 -2.52 13.13 10.43
CA ALA A 130 -1.73 12.92 11.65
C ALA A 130 -0.44 12.12 11.41
N ILE A 131 -0.40 11.25 10.40
CA ILE A 131 0.82 10.55 9.97
C ILE A 131 1.74 11.50 9.21
N LEU A 132 1.19 12.34 8.33
CA LEU A 132 1.99 13.27 7.52
C LEU A 132 2.59 14.42 8.32
N GLU A 133 1.93 14.84 9.40
CA GLU A 133 2.38 15.89 10.32
C GLU A 133 3.50 15.43 11.27
N ASP A 134 3.60 14.13 11.55
CA ASP A 134 4.56 13.59 12.52
C ASP A 134 6.01 13.74 12.02
N GLU A 135 6.81 14.53 12.74
CA GLU A 135 8.21 14.79 12.39
C GLU A 135 9.10 13.56 12.52
N HIS A 136 8.81 12.67 13.47
CA HIS A 136 9.57 11.43 13.67
C HIS A 136 9.30 10.40 12.57
N LEU A 137 8.26 10.63 11.76
CA LEU A 137 7.98 9.88 10.54
C LEU A 137 8.62 10.50 9.29
N SER A 138 9.27 11.65 9.41
CA SER A 138 9.91 12.34 8.29
C SER A 138 11.39 11.94 8.15
N LYS A 139 11.77 11.39 6.99
CA LYS A 139 13.19 11.15 6.67
C LYS A 139 14.02 12.44 6.79
N PHE A 140 13.45 13.60 6.46
CA PHE A 140 14.15 14.88 6.55
C PHE A 140 14.51 15.26 7.99
N PHE A 141 13.69 14.88 8.98
CA PHE A 141 14.01 15.09 10.39
C PHE A 141 15.22 14.24 10.80
N TRP A 142 15.27 12.98 10.39
CA TRP A 142 16.38 12.09 10.74
C TRP A 142 17.69 12.35 9.98
N GLN A 143 17.64 13.12 8.87
CA GLN A 143 18.85 13.63 8.24
C GLN A 143 19.58 14.65 9.12
N ASP A 144 18.82 15.45 9.88
CA ASP A 144 19.33 16.49 10.77
C ASP A 144 18.22 16.88 11.78
N PRO A 145 18.21 16.30 13.01
CA PRO A 145 17.14 16.48 13.99
C PRO A 145 17.05 17.90 14.59
N THR A 146 16.61 18.87 13.78
CA THR A 146 16.48 20.28 14.14
C THR A 146 15.04 20.77 14.04
N PRO A 147 14.64 21.83 14.78
CA PRO A 147 13.30 22.43 14.66
C PRO A 147 12.96 22.85 13.21
N LYS A 148 13.97 23.25 12.44
CA LYS A 148 13.82 23.60 11.02
C LYS A 148 13.39 22.40 10.18
N ARG A 149 14.01 21.23 10.37
CA ARG A 149 13.67 20.00 9.65
C ARG A 149 12.36 19.40 10.12
N ALA A 150 12.07 19.48 11.41
CA ALA A 150 10.76 19.16 11.98
C ALA A 150 9.62 19.91 11.27
N GLY A 151 9.79 21.21 11.01
CA GLY A 151 8.81 22.02 10.29
C GLY A 151 8.46 21.54 8.87
N GLN A 152 9.27 20.68 8.23
CA GLN A 152 8.98 20.15 6.90
C GLN A 152 7.79 19.18 6.89
N SER A 153 7.52 18.47 8.00
CA SER A 153 6.33 17.60 8.08
C SER A 153 5.03 18.43 8.02
N LYS A 154 5.02 19.60 8.65
CA LYS A 154 3.90 20.55 8.60
C LYS A 154 3.65 21.07 7.18
N LYS A 155 4.71 21.33 6.41
CA LYS A 155 4.57 21.69 4.98
C LYS A 155 3.93 20.56 4.18
N VAL A 156 4.40 19.32 4.34
CA VAL A 156 3.81 18.15 3.66
C VAL A 156 2.34 17.95 4.05
N MET A 157 2.00 18.13 5.33
CA MET A 157 0.61 18.10 5.81
C MET A 157 -0.24 19.20 5.15
N TYR A 158 0.30 20.41 4.98
CA TYR A 158 -0.40 21.49 4.28
C TYR A 158 -0.62 21.14 2.80
N ASP A 159 0.41 20.68 2.10
CA ASP A 159 0.32 20.25 0.69
C ASP A 159 -0.71 19.13 0.51
N ALA A 160 -0.80 18.21 1.48
CA ALA A 160 -1.79 17.14 1.49
C ALA A 160 -3.23 17.66 1.48
N ARG A 161 -3.51 18.82 2.08
CA ARG A 161 -4.86 19.44 2.01
C ARG A 161 -5.22 19.75 0.56
N THR A 162 -4.27 20.30 -0.20
CA THR A 162 -4.43 20.59 -1.63
C THR A 162 -4.56 19.29 -2.43
N TRP A 163 -3.76 18.26 -2.13
CA TRP A 163 -3.87 16.97 -2.81
C TRP A 163 -5.23 16.29 -2.60
N TYR A 164 -5.85 16.44 -1.42
CA TYR A 164 -7.22 15.99 -1.20
C TYR A 164 -8.24 16.75 -2.06
N LEU A 165 -8.07 18.06 -2.24
CA LEU A 165 -8.98 18.89 -3.06
C LEU A 165 -8.83 18.60 -4.56
N GLU A 166 -7.60 18.36 -5.00
CA GLU A 166 -7.26 18.05 -6.39
C GLU A 166 -7.31 16.55 -6.72
N GLU A 167 -7.75 15.71 -5.76
CA GLU A 167 -7.85 14.26 -5.90
C GLU A 167 -6.53 13.58 -6.34
N ARG A 168 -5.39 14.12 -5.90
CA ARG A 168 -4.05 13.59 -6.17
C ARG A 168 -3.73 12.40 -5.26
N TRP A 169 -4.53 11.34 -5.36
CA TRP A 169 -4.44 10.15 -4.50
C TRP A 169 -3.08 9.48 -4.53
N GLY A 170 -2.45 9.38 -5.71
CA GLY A 170 -1.12 8.80 -5.84
C GLY A 170 -0.05 9.56 -5.06
N LEU A 171 -0.09 10.90 -5.02
CA LEU A 171 0.86 11.70 -4.24
C LEU A 171 0.64 11.48 -2.73
N LEU A 172 -0.62 11.51 -2.31
CA LEU A 172 -0.98 11.30 -0.91
C LEU A 172 -0.54 9.91 -0.43
N LEU A 173 -0.86 8.88 -1.21
CA LEU A 173 -0.56 7.48 -0.91
C LEU A 173 0.95 7.23 -0.87
N ASN A 174 1.72 7.75 -1.84
CA ASN A 174 3.18 7.68 -1.82
C ASN A 174 3.74 8.30 -0.54
N ARG A 175 3.29 9.50 -0.16
CA ARG A 175 3.77 10.17 1.07
C ARG A 175 3.41 9.42 2.33
N VAL A 176 2.20 8.87 2.43
CA VAL A 176 1.81 8.03 3.58
C VAL A 176 2.68 6.77 3.65
N MET A 177 2.93 6.12 2.51
CA MET A 177 3.76 4.92 2.44
C MET A 177 5.22 5.19 2.81
N GLU A 178 5.78 6.35 2.46
CA GLU A 178 7.11 6.79 2.94
C GLU A 178 7.17 6.88 4.47
N ARG A 179 6.12 7.43 5.11
CA ARG A 179 6.04 7.53 6.58
C ARG A 179 5.96 6.15 7.24
N ILE A 180 5.13 5.26 6.70
CA ILE A 180 4.96 3.88 7.19
C ILE A 180 6.27 3.09 7.01
N TYR A 181 6.93 3.22 5.87
CA TYR A 181 8.20 2.58 5.58
C TYR A 181 9.27 2.95 6.61
N LEU A 182 9.34 4.23 7.00
CA LEU A 182 10.29 4.66 8.01
C LEU A 182 10.08 3.99 9.37
N VAL A 183 8.82 3.83 9.82
CA VAL A 183 8.53 3.09 11.07
C VAL A 183 8.95 1.63 10.94
N ARG A 184 8.66 0.99 9.80
CA ARG A 184 9.11 -0.38 9.55
C ARG A 184 10.64 -0.47 9.64
N CYS A 185 11.37 0.49 9.07
CA CYS A 185 12.83 0.54 9.19
C CYS A 185 13.27 0.69 10.65
N GLN A 186 12.62 1.56 11.44
CA GLN A 186 12.93 1.69 12.86
C GLN A 186 12.79 0.36 13.61
N LEU A 187 11.73 -0.41 13.33
CA LEU A 187 11.52 -1.73 13.96
C LEU A 187 12.54 -2.77 13.47
N VAL A 188 12.64 -2.98 12.15
CA VAL A 188 13.41 -4.11 11.58
C VAL A 188 14.92 -3.92 11.73
N HIS A 189 15.41 -2.69 11.74
CA HIS A 189 16.84 -2.43 11.99
C HIS A 189 17.18 -2.39 13.49
N GLY A 190 16.26 -2.73 14.39
CA GLY A 190 16.50 -2.74 15.84
C GLY A 190 16.64 -1.34 16.45
N ALA A 191 16.22 -0.29 15.74
CA ALA A 191 16.28 1.10 16.19
C ALA A 191 15.07 1.52 17.05
N ALA A 192 14.25 0.56 17.48
CA ALA A 192 13.12 0.76 18.38
C ALA A 192 12.98 -0.45 19.31
N THR A 193 12.67 -0.18 20.58
CA THR A 193 12.38 -1.22 21.57
C THR A 193 10.98 -1.78 21.35
N CYS A 194 10.86 -3.10 21.17
CA CYS A 194 9.57 -3.79 21.15
C CYS A 194 8.78 -3.49 22.43
N GLY A 195 7.49 -3.12 22.33
CA GLY A 195 6.71 -2.70 23.50
C GLY A 195 7.08 -1.31 24.07
N GLY A 196 8.02 -0.59 23.45
CA GLY A 196 8.46 0.74 23.88
C GLY A 196 7.36 1.82 23.81
N LYS A 197 7.56 2.92 24.54
CA LYS A 197 6.58 4.01 24.69
C LYS A 197 6.75 5.17 23.71
N LEU A 198 8.00 5.52 23.36
CA LEU A 198 8.31 6.79 22.66
C LEU A 198 7.70 6.87 21.26
N ASN A 199 7.79 5.82 20.45
CA ASN A 199 7.22 5.78 19.09
C ASN A 199 5.81 5.18 19.04
N ARG A 200 5.18 4.87 20.19
CA ARG A 200 3.96 4.06 20.27
C ARG A 200 2.80 4.66 19.49
N THR A 201 2.64 5.97 19.55
CA THR A 201 1.58 6.69 18.83
C THR A 201 1.81 6.62 17.32
N ALA A 202 3.02 6.88 16.85
CA ALA A 202 3.39 6.84 15.44
C ALA A 202 3.22 5.43 14.87
N LEU A 203 3.74 4.42 15.58
CA LEU A 203 3.59 3.02 15.24
C LEU A 203 2.12 2.59 15.14
N ARG A 204 1.30 2.89 16.16
CA ARG A 204 -0.13 2.59 16.12
C ARG A 204 -0.78 3.22 14.89
N ARG A 205 -0.54 4.51 14.63
CA ARG A 205 -1.13 5.21 13.47
C ARG A 205 -0.74 4.54 12.14
N CYS A 206 0.55 4.23 11.96
CA CYS A 206 1.04 3.56 10.75
C CYS A 206 0.50 2.14 10.59
N ALA A 207 0.46 1.35 11.67
CA ALA A 207 -0.11 0.00 11.66
C ALA A 207 -1.61 0.03 11.30
N THR A 208 -2.38 0.92 11.94
CA THR A 208 -3.80 1.11 11.63
C THR A 208 -4.02 1.54 10.18
N MET A 209 -3.27 2.53 9.68
CA MET A 209 -3.43 3.01 8.31
C MET A 209 -3.07 1.92 7.29
N LEU A 210 -1.97 1.19 7.50
CA LEU A 210 -1.60 0.08 6.62
C LEU A 210 -2.65 -1.05 6.67
N GLY A 211 -3.23 -1.31 7.85
CA GLY A 211 -4.33 -2.26 8.01
C GLY A 211 -5.60 -1.87 7.24
N HIS A 212 -5.85 -0.57 7.04
CA HIS A 212 -6.93 -0.09 6.16
C HIS A 212 -6.58 -0.15 4.67
N LEU A 213 -5.32 0.05 4.31
CA LEU A 213 -4.86 0.04 2.91
C LEU A 213 -4.70 -1.37 2.36
N GLN A 214 -4.25 -2.32 3.17
CA GLN A 214 -3.94 -3.68 2.71
C GLN A 214 -5.15 -4.38 2.05
N PRO A 215 -6.36 -4.36 2.63
CA PRO A 215 -7.53 -4.97 2.00
C PRO A 215 -7.98 -4.21 0.74
N VAL A 216 -7.74 -2.89 0.67
CA VAL A 216 -8.00 -2.08 -0.53
C VAL A 216 -7.08 -2.48 -1.68
N PHE A 217 -5.79 -2.65 -1.43
CA PHE A 217 -4.85 -3.10 -2.46
C PHE A 217 -5.22 -4.48 -3.00
N LEU A 218 -5.59 -5.41 -2.12
CA LEU A 218 -6.03 -6.75 -2.53
C LEU A 218 -7.36 -6.69 -3.30
N THR A 219 -8.30 -5.84 -2.89
CA THR A 219 -9.57 -5.65 -3.61
C THR A 219 -9.32 -5.16 -5.04
N ILE A 220 -8.52 -4.11 -5.21
CA ILE A 220 -8.20 -3.55 -6.55
C ILE A 220 -7.47 -4.60 -7.39
N LEU A 221 -6.51 -5.32 -6.80
CA LEU A 221 -5.76 -6.35 -7.51
C LEU A 221 -6.67 -7.51 -7.94
N ILE A 222 -7.59 -7.96 -7.10
CA ILE A 222 -8.55 -9.03 -7.45
C ILE A 222 -9.49 -8.59 -8.56
N ASN A 223 -10.06 -7.38 -8.46
CA ASN A 223 -11.11 -6.94 -9.39
C ASN A 223 -10.54 -6.45 -10.73
N HIS A 224 -9.39 -5.79 -10.72
CA HIS A 224 -8.86 -5.06 -11.88
C HIS A 224 -7.42 -5.43 -12.25
N GLY A 225 -6.72 -6.18 -11.39
CA GLY A 225 -5.28 -6.43 -11.53
C GLY A 225 -4.87 -7.90 -11.63
N ALA A 226 -5.81 -8.84 -11.69
CA ALA A 226 -5.53 -10.27 -11.60
C ALA A 226 -4.68 -10.81 -12.77
N ARG A 227 -4.74 -10.14 -13.93
CA ARG A 227 -4.02 -10.49 -15.16
C ARG A 227 -2.93 -9.49 -15.54
N GLU A 228 -2.61 -8.57 -14.64
CA GLU A 228 -1.54 -7.59 -14.86
C GLU A 228 -0.16 -8.20 -14.59
N ASP A 229 0.86 -7.70 -15.29
CA ASP A 229 2.23 -8.03 -14.98
C ASP A 229 2.71 -7.18 -13.79
N TRP A 230 2.90 -7.84 -12.64
CA TRP A 230 3.41 -7.23 -11.41
C TRP A 230 4.94 -7.25 -11.27
N GLY A 231 5.64 -7.65 -12.34
CA GLY A 231 7.08 -7.80 -12.37
C GLY A 231 7.54 -9.14 -11.79
N LEU A 232 8.79 -9.48 -12.12
CA LEU A 232 9.41 -10.75 -11.78
C LEU A 232 9.42 -10.97 -10.26
N MET A 233 8.83 -12.06 -9.79
CA MET A 233 8.71 -12.32 -8.36
C MET A 233 10.05 -12.62 -7.68
N CYS A 234 10.24 -12.06 -6.48
CA CYS A 234 11.35 -12.45 -5.61
C CYS A 234 11.15 -13.87 -5.06
N TYR A 235 12.17 -14.70 -5.19
CA TYR A 235 12.24 -16.05 -4.60
C TYR A 235 10.98 -16.89 -4.92
N PRO A 236 10.70 -17.16 -6.22
CA PRO A 236 9.58 -17.99 -6.60
C PRO A 236 9.79 -19.43 -6.13
N PRO A 237 8.73 -20.18 -5.78
CA PRO A 237 8.86 -21.61 -5.53
C PRO A 237 9.33 -22.32 -6.79
N LEU A 238 10.37 -23.14 -6.67
CA LEU A 238 10.86 -23.99 -7.76
C LEU A 238 10.12 -25.33 -7.69
N ASN A 239 9.55 -25.77 -8.80
CA ASN A 239 9.12 -27.17 -8.92
C ASN A 239 10.37 -27.99 -9.23
N GLN A 240 10.59 -29.12 -8.54
CA GLN A 240 11.78 -29.97 -8.71
C GLN A 240 12.03 -30.47 -10.16
N THR A 241 11.04 -30.34 -11.05
CA THR A 241 11.14 -30.69 -12.47
C THR A 241 11.79 -29.60 -13.34
N ASP A 242 11.88 -28.35 -12.87
CA ASP A 242 12.42 -27.22 -13.65
C ASP A 242 13.96 -27.14 -13.57
N ASP A 243 14.60 -27.96 -12.72
CA ASP A 243 16.06 -27.99 -12.50
C ASP A 243 16.83 -28.89 -13.50
N GLN A 244 16.17 -29.56 -14.45
CA GLN A 244 16.87 -30.45 -15.40
C GLN A 244 17.43 -29.74 -16.65
N HIS A 245 17.23 -28.43 -16.81
CA HIS A 245 17.66 -27.69 -18.00
C HIS A 245 18.37 -26.34 -17.73
N ALA A 246 18.92 -26.13 -16.53
CA ALA A 246 19.77 -24.97 -16.23
C ALA A 246 21.26 -25.34 -16.22
#